data_AF-A0A356M433-F1
#
_entry.id   AF-A0A356M433-F1
#
_cell.length_a   1.000
_cell.length_b   1.000
_cell.length_c   1.000
_cell.angle_alpha   90.00
_cell.angle_beta   90.00
_cell.angle_gamma   90.00
#
_symmetry.space_group_name_H-M   'P 1'
#
loop_
_entity.id
_entity.type
_entity.pdbx_description
1 polymer ?
#
loop_
_entity_poly.entity_id
_entity_poly.type
_entity_poly.pdbx_seq_one_letter_code
_entity_poly.pdbx_strand_id
1 'polypeptide(L)'
;MRILHTADWHLGRSLEQYSRLEEQAAFLDELQQICDREAVDLLLICGDVFDTYNPPAAAENLFYDALERLAGQGRRAVVAIAGNHDNPDRLAAAAPLAYRHGVILLGYPSSDVGLLRQRNHGWPDSVEDAGPGYLKIRPAGAGCAATLITLPYPSEARLAALAERQTDESRVQLNYSAKIGQLLGRLAEAHFSAGTVNLIAAHLFMQGGWTSDSERTLQMGAAMLVDPSVLPPATQYAALGHLHRPQGVAGSPVPARYAGSPLAYSFSEADYAKSVCLV
;
A
#
# COMPACT_ATOMS: atom_id res chain seq x y z
N MET A 1 -6.52 -1.23 -18.24
CA MET A 1 -6.27 -1.89 -16.96
C MET A 1 -7.27 -1.31 -15.97
N ARG A 2 -7.93 -2.14 -15.17
CA ARG A 2 -8.81 -1.71 -14.07
C ARG A 2 -8.11 -1.96 -12.74
N ILE A 3 -7.98 -0.92 -11.94
CA ILE A 3 -7.25 -0.98 -10.68
C ILE A 3 -8.25 -0.76 -9.55
N LEU A 4 -8.21 -1.61 -8.52
CA LEU A 4 -8.95 -1.37 -7.29
C LEU A 4 -7.98 -0.98 -6.19
N HIS A 5 -8.28 0.10 -5.49
CA HIS A 5 -7.46 0.63 -4.41
C HIS A 5 -8.26 0.64 -3.10
N THR A 6 -7.68 0.00 -2.07
CA THR A 6 -8.16 -0.03 -0.69
C THR A 6 -6.97 0.14 0.26
N ALA A 7 -7.23 0.44 1.53
CA ALA A 7 -6.21 0.62 2.56
C ALA A 7 -6.82 0.46 3.96
N ASP A 8 -5.99 0.50 4.99
CA ASP A 8 -6.39 0.73 6.39
C ASP A 8 -7.43 -0.30 6.87
N TRP A 9 -7.17 -1.58 6.57
CA TRP A 9 -8.05 -2.70 6.93
C TRP A 9 -8.07 -2.97 8.43
N HIS A 10 -6.97 -2.75 9.15
CA HIS A 10 -6.83 -2.99 10.59
C HIS A 10 -7.43 -4.33 11.03
N LEU A 11 -7.12 -5.42 10.34
CA LEU A 11 -7.64 -6.75 10.69
C LEU A 11 -7.32 -7.10 12.14
N GLY A 12 -8.33 -7.57 12.87
CA GLY A 12 -8.25 -7.87 14.31
C GLY A 12 -8.56 -6.71 15.24
N ARG A 13 -8.91 -5.53 14.72
CA ARG A 13 -9.34 -4.38 15.52
C ARG A 13 -10.64 -4.67 16.29
N SER A 14 -10.75 -4.07 17.47
CA SER A 14 -11.99 -3.98 18.24
C SER A 14 -12.46 -2.53 18.29
N LEU A 15 -13.77 -2.30 18.35
CA LEU A 15 -14.36 -1.01 18.70
C LEU A 15 -14.88 -1.14 20.14
N GLU A 16 -14.20 -0.45 21.06
CA GLU A 16 -14.34 -0.70 22.50
C GLU A 16 -14.12 -2.20 22.81
N GLN A 17 -15.05 -2.86 23.50
CA GLN A 17 -15.00 -4.29 23.80
C GLN A 17 -15.48 -5.21 22.67
N TYR A 18 -15.92 -4.68 21.52
CA TYR A 18 -16.53 -5.48 20.46
C TYR A 18 -15.54 -5.75 19.33
N SER A 19 -15.27 -7.03 19.07
CA SER A 19 -14.48 -7.44 17.93
C SER A 19 -15.19 -7.07 16.62
N ARG A 20 -14.42 -6.59 15.64
CA ARG A 20 -14.92 -6.24 14.30
C ARG A 20 -14.66 -7.34 13.27
N LEU A 21 -14.14 -8.49 13.69
CA LEU A 21 -13.61 -9.50 12.77
C LEU A 21 -14.68 -10.08 11.83
N GLU A 22 -15.91 -10.25 12.30
CA GLU A 22 -17.04 -10.70 11.47
C GLU A 22 -17.39 -9.68 10.37
N GLU A 23 -17.41 -8.39 10.71
CA GLU A 23 -17.64 -7.31 9.75
C GLU A 23 -16.47 -7.20 8.76
N GLN A 24 -15.24 -7.43 9.23
CA GLN A 24 -14.05 -7.46 8.38
C GLN A 24 -14.12 -8.62 7.38
N ALA A 25 -14.57 -9.80 7.80
CA ALA A 25 -14.80 -10.92 6.90
C ALA A 25 -15.88 -10.61 5.85
N ALA A 26 -17.00 -10.02 6.27
CA ALA A 26 -18.06 -9.60 5.35
C ALA A 26 -17.58 -8.55 4.33
N PHE A 27 -16.76 -7.59 4.76
CA PHE A 27 -16.12 -6.64 3.84
C PHE A 27 -15.21 -7.35 2.83
N LEU A 28 -14.40 -8.31 3.25
CA LEU A 28 -13.50 -9.04 2.34
C LEU A 28 -14.27 -9.86 1.31
N ASP A 29 -15.41 -10.42 1.69
CA ASP A 29 -16.34 -11.08 0.77
C ASP A 29 -16.93 -10.09 -0.24
N GLU A 30 -17.37 -8.91 0.21
CA GLU A 30 -17.86 -7.85 -0.67
C GLU A 30 -16.75 -7.34 -1.60
N LEU A 31 -15.53 -7.17 -1.08
CA LEU A 31 -14.36 -6.76 -1.86
C LEU A 31 -14.08 -7.73 -3.00
N GLN A 32 -14.14 -9.04 -2.72
CA GLN A 32 -14.02 -10.07 -3.74
C GLN A 32 -15.10 -9.94 -4.82
N GLN A 33 -16.36 -9.74 -4.42
CA GLN A 33 -17.48 -9.56 -5.35
C GLN A 33 -17.31 -8.31 -6.23
N ILE A 34 -16.84 -7.19 -5.67
CA ILE A 34 -16.50 -5.97 -6.42
C ILE A 34 -15.41 -6.28 -7.44
N CYS A 35 -14.33 -6.89 -6.97
CA CYS A 35 -13.19 -7.31 -7.78
C CYS A 35 -13.61 -8.14 -8.99
N ASP A 36 -14.52 -9.11 -8.81
CA ASP A 36 -14.99 -10.00 -9.87
C ASP A 36 -15.98 -9.30 -10.81
N ARG A 37 -16.94 -8.54 -10.25
CA ARG A 37 -17.94 -7.80 -11.03
C ARG A 37 -17.30 -6.74 -11.93
N GLU A 38 -16.35 -5.99 -11.40
CA GLU A 38 -15.66 -4.92 -12.13
C GLU A 38 -14.50 -5.44 -12.99
N ALA A 39 -14.23 -6.76 -12.98
CA ALA A 39 -13.10 -7.37 -13.69
C ALA A 39 -11.77 -6.65 -13.40
N VAL A 40 -11.44 -6.54 -12.11
CA VAL A 40 -10.23 -5.87 -11.62
C VAL A 40 -8.99 -6.68 -12.01
N ASP A 41 -8.02 -6.01 -12.64
CA ASP A 41 -6.74 -6.56 -13.07
C ASP A 41 -5.69 -6.49 -11.95
N LEU A 42 -5.70 -5.38 -11.19
CA LEU A 42 -4.74 -5.06 -10.14
C LEU A 42 -5.45 -4.54 -8.89
N LEU A 43 -5.23 -5.21 -7.76
CA LEU A 43 -5.67 -4.77 -6.43
C LEU A 43 -4.48 -4.18 -5.65
N LEU A 44 -4.62 -2.94 -5.20
CA LEU A 44 -3.67 -2.25 -4.34
C LEU A 44 -4.23 -2.16 -2.90
N ILE A 45 -3.49 -2.70 -1.94
CA ILE A 45 -3.78 -2.63 -0.49
C ILE A 45 -2.70 -1.75 0.15
N CYS A 46 -3.04 -0.47 0.38
CA CYS A 46 -2.08 0.59 0.69
C CYS A 46 -1.78 0.74 2.19
N GLY A 47 -1.47 -0.36 2.87
CA GLY A 47 -1.01 -0.35 4.26
C GLY A 47 -2.10 -0.52 5.32
N ASP A 48 -1.63 -0.68 6.55
CA ASP A 48 -2.40 -0.99 7.75
C ASP A 48 -3.34 -2.18 7.53
N VAL A 49 -2.73 -3.29 7.09
CA VAL A 49 -3.42 -4.58 6.93
C VAL A 49 -3.93 -5.07 8.28
N PHE A 50 -3.07 -5.02 9.30
CA PHE A 50 -3.37 -5.45 10.65
C PHE A 50 -3.50 -4.27 11.60
N ASP A 51 -4.32 -4.44 12.64
CA ASP A 51 -4.47 -3.40 13.66
C ASP A 51 -3.24 -3.22 14.55
N THR A 52 -2.46 -4.28 14.73
CA THR A 52 -1.31 -4.27 15.63
C THR A 52 -0.10 -4.95 15.01
N TYR A 53 1.07 -4.62 15.56
CA TYR A 53 2.35 -5.19 15.14
C TYR A 53 2.44 -6.70 15.40
N ASN A 54 1.63 -7.22 16.33
CA ASN A 54 1.51 -8.64 16.65
C ASN A 54 0.01 -9.03 16.58
N PRO A 55 -0.54 -9.22 15.37
CA PRO A 55 -1.96 -9.50 15.20
C PRO A 55 -2.36 -10.86 15.80
N PRO A 56 -3.62 -11.03 16.20
CA PRO A 56 -4.15 -12.33 16.58
C PRO A 56 -4.17 -13.29 15.38
N ALA A 57 -3.98 -14.59 15.63
CA ALA A 57 -3.95 -15.60 14.57
C ALA A 57 -5.22 -15.62 13.70
N ALA A 58 -6.39 -15.28 14.28
CA ALA A 58 -7.64 -15.18 13.52
C ALA A 58 -7.60 -14.08 12.45
N ALA A 59 -6.96 -12.94 12.73
CA ALA A 59 -6.79 -11.86 11.76
C ALA A 59 -5.79 -12.25 10.66
N GLU A 60 -4.70 -12.94 11.02
CA GLU A 60 -3.75 -13.45 10.02
C GLU A 60 -4.39 -14.50 9.11
N ASN A 61 -5.15 -15.43 9.66
CA ASN A 61 -5.88 -16.42 8.88
C ASN A 61 -6.86 -15.75 7.91
N LEU A 62 -7.63 -14.76 8.39
CA LEU A 62 -8.55 -14.00 7.55
C LEU A 62 -7.82 -13.27 6.42
N PHE A 63 -6.66 -12.68 6.70
CA PHE A 63 -5.84 -12.00 5.69
C PHE A 63 -5.39 -12.97 4.59
N TYR A 64 -4.80 -14.11 4.95
CA TYR A 64 -4.26 -15.05 3.97
C TYR A 64 -5.36 -15.74 3.15
N ASP A 65 -6.48 -16.10 3.77
CA ASP A 65 -7.67 -16.62 3.08
C ASP A 65 -8.20 -15.60 2.06
N ALA A 66 -8.34 -14.33 2.47
CA ALA A 66 -8.78 -13.28 1.56
C ALA A 66 -7.82 -13.04 0.41
N LEU A 67 -6.49 -13.04 0.65
CA LEU A 67 -5.51 -12.87 -0.41
C LEU A 67 -5.60 -13.96 -1.48
N GLU A 68 -5.78 -15.22 -1.09
CA GLU A 68 -5.95 -16.33 -2.03
C GLU A 68 -7.16 -16.09 -2.95
N ARG A 69 -8.30 -15.74 -2.34
CA ARG A 69 -9.56 -15.48 -3.06
C ARG A 69 -9.47 -14.24 -3.94
N LEU A 70 -8.91 -13.15 -3.41
CA LEU A 70 -8.75 -11.88 -4.13
C LEU A 70 -7.77 -11.99 -5.30
N ALA A 71 -6.75 -12.84 -5.22
CA ALA A 71 -5.86 -13.05 -6.36
C ALA A 71 -6.51 -13.92 -7.46
N GLY A 72 -7.60 -14.62 -7.15
CA GLY A 72 -8.39 -15.38 -8.13
C GLY A 72 -7.54 -16.44 -8.84
N GLN A 73 -6.71 -17.17 -8.10
CA GLN A 73 -5.75 -18.15 -8.64
C GLN A 73 -4.70 -17.52 -9.58
N GLY A 74 -4.22 -16.32 -9.26
CA GLY A 74 -3.19 -15.61 -10.03
C GLY A 74 -3.71 -14.83 -11.23
N ARG A 75 -5.03 -14.84 -11.49
CA ARG A 75 -5.64 -14.03 -12.56
C ARG A 75 -5.58 -12.52 -12.25
N ARG A 76 -5.71 -12.17 -10.97
CA ARG A 76 -5.62 -10.79 -10.47
C ARG A 76 -4.31 -10.62 -9.73
N ALA A 77 -3.56 -9.60 -10.09
CA ALA A 77 -2.40 -9.24 -9.31
C ALA A 77 -2.83 -8.47 -8.06
N VAL A 78 -2.29 -8.85 -6.91
CA VAL A 78 -2.54 -8.18 -5.62
C VAL A 78 -1.23 -7.64 -5.10
N VAL A 79 -1.17 -6.35 -4.78
CA VAL A 79 0.00 -5.71 -4.17
C VAL A 79 -0.42 -5.14 -2.82
N ALA A 80 0.16 -5.65 -1.74
CA ALA A 80 -0.03 -5.15 -0.39
C ALA A 80 1.28 -4.58 0.15
N ILE A 81 1.21 -3.36 0.68
CA ILE A 81 2.32 -2.71 1.39
C ILE A 81 2.04 -2.69 2.88
N ALA A 82 3.08 -2.66 3.72
CA ALA A 82 2.94 -2.45 5.16
C ALA A 82 2.64 -0.97 5.49
N GLY A 83 1.73 -0.76 6.43
CA GLY A 83 1.51 0.55 7.07
C GLY A 83 2.33 0.75 8.34
N ASN A 84 1.88 1.67 9.20
CA ASN A 84 2.52 1.96 10.48
C ASN A 84 2.06 1.03 11.62
N HIS A 85 0.96 0.32 11.46
CA HIS A 85 0.49 -0.69 12.41
C HIS A 85 1.14 -2.06 12.15
N ASP A 86 1.49 -2.33 10.90
CA ASP A 86 2.01 -3.61 10.47
C ASP A 86 3.45 -3.86 10.94
N ASN A 87 3.73 -5.12 11.26
CA ASN A 87 5.10 -5.62 11.29
C ASN A 87 5.57 -5.92 9.86
N PRO A 88 6.57 -5.20 9.33
CA PRO A 88 6.97 -5.29 7.94
C PRO A 88 7.59 -6.65 7.58
N ASP A 89 8.40 -7.23 8.46
CA ASP A 89 9.00 -8.56 8.25
C ASP A 89 7.92 -9.65 8.31
N ARG A 90 6.99 -9.53 9.25
CA ARG A 90 5.90 -10.50 9.42
C ARG A 90 4.93 -10.48 8.24
N LEU A 91 4.53 -9.29 7.77
CA LEU A 91 3.66 -9.15 6.59
C LEU A 91 4.30 -9.80 5.36
N ALA A 92 5.61 -9.58 5.15
CA ALA A 92 6.34 -10.10 4.00
C ALA A 92 6.79 -11.57 4.16
N ALA A 93 6.64 -12.17 5.35
CA ALA A 93 7.15 -13.52 5.63
C ALA A 93 6.56 -14.59 4.69
N ALA A 94 5.30 -14.42 4.29
CA ALA A 94 4.61 -15.34 3.39
C ALA A 94 4.91 -15.10 1.89
N ALA A 95 5.75 -14.11 1.54
CA ALA A 95 6.04 -13.76 0.15
C ALA A 95 6.46 -14.95 -0.74
N PRO A 96 7.34 -15.89 -0.30
CA PRO A 96 7.74 -17.03 -1.15
C PRO A 96 6.58 -17.94 -1.56
N LEU A 97 5.50 -18.00 -0.76
CA LEU A 97 4.29 -18.75 -1.06
C LEU A 97 3.30 -17.90 -1.85
N ALA A 98 3.02 -16.69 -1.36
CA ALA A 98 2.01 -15.78 -1.89
C ALA A 98 2.27 -15.40 -3.37
N TYR A 99 3.53 -15.29 -3.77
CA TYR A 99 3.91 -14.83 -5.11
C TYR A 99 3.45 -15.80 -6.20
N ARG A 100 3.41 -17.10 -5.89
CA ARG A 100 2.92 -18.15 -6.80
C ARG A 100 1.43 -18.01 -7.10
N HIS A 101 0.71 -17.24 -6.29
CA HIS A 101 -0.71 -16.98 -6.44
C HIS A 101 -1.00 -15.58 -6.97
N GLY A 102 0.01 -14.82 -7.44
CA GLY A 102 -0.20 -13.45 -7.94
C GLY A 102 -0.22 -12.37 -6.85
N VAL A 103 0.18 -12.70 -5.62
CA VAL A 103 0.15 -11.77 -4.48
C VAL A 103 1.56 -11.29 -4.15
N ILE A 104 1.76 -9.98 -4.05
CA ILE A 104 3.03 -9.32 -3.78
C ILE A 104 2.92 -8.58 -2.44
N LEU A 105 3.84 -8.87 -1.51
CA LEU A 105 3.82 -8.39 -0.13
C LEU A 105 5.10 -7.61 0.16
N LEU A 106 4.97 -6.33 0.52
CA LEU A 106 6.10 -5.40 0.61
C LEU A 106 6.13 -4.74 2.00
N GLY A 107 7.15 -5.06 2.79
CA GLY A 107 7.27 -4.58 4.17
C GLY A 107 7.99 -3.23 4.31
N TYR A 108 8.92 -2.91 3.41
CA TYR A 108 9.85 -1.77 3.58
C TYR A 108 9.89 -0.86 2.35
N PRO A 109 10.25 0.43 2.50
CA PRO A 109 10.36 1.38 1.39
C PRO A 109 11.26 0.95 0.22
N SER A 110 12.21 0.03 0.44
CA SER A 110 13.10 -0.55 -0.58
C SER A 110 12.88 -2.04 -0.78
N SER A 111 11.72 -2.56 -0.38
CA SER A 111 11.34 -3.93 -0.70
C SER A 111 11.56 -4.20 -2.18
N ASP A 112 12.27 -5.30 -2.47
CA ASP A 112 12.74 -5.66 -3.79
C ASP A 112 12.22 -7.05 -4.14
N VAL A 113 11.19 -7.08 -4.98
CA VAL A 113 10.60 -8.32 -5.52
C VAL A 113 11.64 -9.09 -6.34
N GLY A 114 12.63 -8.41 -6.91
CA GLY A 114 13.66 -9.01 -7.75
C GLY A 114 14.67 -9.88 -7.01
N LEU A 115 14.93 -9.62 -5.72
CA LEU A 115 15.78 -10.50 -4.91
C LEU A 115 15.17 -11.91 -4.74
N LEU A 116 13.84 -12.02 -4.81
CA LEU A 116 13.17 -13.32 -4.73
C LEU A 116 13.32 -14.14 -6.01
N ARG A 117 13.58 -13.50 -7.18
CA ARG A 117 13.95 -14.18 -8.44
C ARG A 117 15.19 -15.04 -8.27
N GLN A 118 16.19 -14.45 -7.62
CA GLN A 118 17.53 -15.03 -7.50
C GLN A 118 17.55 -16.23 -6.56
N ARG A 119 16.51 -16.39 -5.72
CA ARG A 119 16.35 -17.49 -4.75
C ARG A 119 15.61 -18.70 -5.31
N ASN A 120 15.46 -18.84 -6.64
CA ASN A 120 14.81 -19.97 -7.33
C ASN A 120 13.32 -20.18 -7.01
N HIS A 121 12.61 -19.14 -6.54
CA HIS A 121 11.16 -19.22 -6.31
C HIS A 121 10.30 -18.68 -7.46
N GLY A 122 10.94 -18.15 -8.52
CA GLY A 122 10.24 -17.47 -9.62
C GLY A 122 9.65 -16.12 -9.21
N TRP A 123 9.02 -15.45 -10.16
CA TRP A 123 8.13 -14.30 -9.91
C TRP A 123 6.69 -14.73 -10.19
N PRO A 124 5.67 -14.00 -9.70
CA PRO A 124 4.36 -14.09 -10.33
C PRO A 124 4.52 -13.80 -11.82
N ASP A 125 3.84 -14.56 -12.70
CA ASP A 125 3.91 -14.38 -14.16
C ASP A 125 3.57 -12.94 -14.60
N SER A 126 2.83 -12.23 -13.75
CA SER A 126 2.46 -10.83 -13.97
C SER A 126 3.59 -9.82 -13.71
N VAL A 127 4.75 -10.19 -13.17
CA VAL A 127 5.85 -9.24 -12.91
C VAL A 127 6.85 -9.29 -14.06
N GLU A 128 7.09 -8.15 -14.72
CA GLU A 128 8.01 -8.04 -15.85
C GLU A 128 9.40 -7.57 -15.43
N ASP A 129 9.46 -6.68 -14.45
CA ASP A 129 10.69 -6.11 -13.91
C ASP A 129 10.46 -5.69 -12.45
N ALA A 130 11.52 -5.64 -11.65
CA ALA A 130 11.45 -5.18 -10.28
C ALA A 130 12.84 -4.85 -9.73
N GLY A 131 12.84 -3.95 -8.75
CA GLY A 131 14.01 -3.62 -7.97
C GLY A 131 13.62 -2.93 -6.66
N PRO A 132 14.59 -2.34 -5.94
CA PRO A 132 14.32 -1.69 -4.68
C PRO A 132 13.30 -0.55 -4.81
N GLY A 133 12.11 -0.73 -4.24
CA GLY A 133 11.07 0.30 -4.18
C GLY A 133 10.21 0.45 -5.44
N TYR A 134 10.37 -0.42 -6.43
CA TYR A 134 9.48 -0.44 -7.60
C TYR A 134 9.23 -1.85 -8.14
N LEU A 135 8.11 -1.99 -8.85
CA LEU A 135 7.80 -3.16 -9.67
C LEU A 135 7.09 -2.75 -10.96
N LYS A 136 7.38 -3.45 -12.04
CA LYS A 136 6.65 -3.38 -13.29
C LYS A 136 5.84 -4.65 -13.47
N ILE A 137 4.55 -4.48 -13.70
CA ILE A 137 3.57 -5.55 -13.63
C ILE A 137 2.65 -5.48 -14.85
N ARG A 138 2.40 -6.62 -15.49
CA ARG A 138 1.36 -6.83 -16.49
C ARG A 138 0.42 -7.94 -16.01
N PRO A 139 -0.72 -7.59 -15.39
CA PRO A 139 -1.73 -8.58 -15.04
C PRO A 139 -2.20 -9.38 -16.25
N ALA A 140 -2.65 -10.62 -16.03
CA ALA A 140 -3.18 -11.46 -17.09
C ALA A 140 -4.42 -10.81 -17.72
N GLY A 141 -4.42 -10.64 -19.03
CA GLY A 141 -5.53 -10.00 -19.77
C GLY A 141 -5.48 -8.47 -19.81
N ALA A 142 -4.57 -7.82 -19.08
CA ALA A 142 -4.38 -6.38 -19.20
C ALA A 142 -3.69 -6.01 -20.52
N GLY A 143 -4.24 -5.04 -21.25
CA GLY A 143 -3.69 -4.55 -22.53
C GLY A 143 -2.40 -3.73 -22.40
N CYS A 144 -1.97 -3.40 -21.18
CA CYS A 144 -0.74 -2.64 -20.90
C CYS A 144 -0.14 -3.06 -19.55
N ALA A 145 1.15 -2.76 -19.37
CA ALA A 145 1.83 -2.91 -18.08
C ALA A 145 1.66 -1.63 -17.23
N ALA A 146 1.78 -1.79 -15.91
CA ALA A 146 1.88 -0.71 -14.94
C ALA A 146 3.25 -0.73 -14.27
N THR A 147 3.85 0.44 -14.04
CA THR A 147 5.01 0.59 -13.17
C THR A 147 4.54 1.19 -11.86
N LEU A 148 4.75 0.47 -10.76
CA LEU A 148 4.39 0.90 -9.42
C LEU A 148 5.66 1.29 -8.68
N ILE A 149 5.70 2.52 -8.18
CA ILE A 149 6.58 2.86 -7.07
C ILE A 149 5.83 2.49 -5.79
N THR A 150 6.49 1.71 -4.94
CA THR A 150 5.89 1.21 -3.71
C THR A 150 6.59 1.79 -2.51
N LEU A 151 5.82 2.36 -1.59
CA LEU A 151 6.34 2.99 -0.40
C LEU A 151 5.55 2.52 0.84
N PRO A 152 5.82 1.29 1.33
CA PRO A 152 5.42 0.89 2.68
C PRO A 152 5.87 1.94 3.70
N TYR A 153 5.14 2.07 4.81
CA TYR A 153 5.26 3.21 5.72
C TYR A 153 6.72 3.56 6.06
N PRO A 154 7.21 4.74 5.63
CA PRO A 154 8.63 5.08 5.68
C PRO A 154 8.97 5.87 6.95
N SER A 155 8.93 5.24 8.12
CA SER A 155 9.40 5.90 9.35
C SER A 155 10.86 6.37 9.24
N GLU A 156 11.25 7.36 10.03
CA GLU A 156 12.64 7.85 10.06
C GLU A 156 13.67 6.72 10.25
N ALA A 157 13.38 5.76 11.13
CA ALA A 157 14.23 4.58 11.31
C ALA A 157 14.31 3.70 10.05
N ARG A 158 13.17 3.47 9.38
CA ARG A 158 13.12 2.69 8.14
C ARG A 158 13.87 3.39 7.01
N LEU A 159 13.75 4.71 6.89
CA LEU A 159 14.49 5.52 5.91
C LEU A 159 16.00 5.57 6.21
N ALA A 160 16.39 5.69 7.48
CA ALA A 160 17.80 5.68 7.88
C ALA A 160 18.50 4.38 7.49
N ALA A 161 17.84 3.24 7.70
CA ALA A 161 18.36 1.93 7.30
C ALA A 161 18.57 1.78 5.77
N LEU A 162 17.89 2.60 4.95
CA LEU A 162 18.11 2.67 3.50
C LEU A 162 19.36 3.50 3.17
N ALA A 163 19.50 4.64 3.84
CA ALA A 163 20.59 5.56 3.62
C ALA A 163 21.94 4.96 4.02
N GLU A 164 21.99 4.14 5.08
CA GLU A 164 23.21 3.41 5.47
C GLU A 164 23.70 2.42 4.40
N ARG A 165 22.82 1.98 3.50
CA ARG A 165 23.19 1.11 2.36
C ARG A 165 23.66 1.90 1.14
N GLN A 166 23.48 3.22 1.12
CA GLN A 166 23.93 4.11 0.05
C GLN A 166 25.18 4.86 0.54
N THR A 167 26.36 4.43 0.10
CA THR A 167 27.66 5.03 0.43
C THR A 167 27.81 6.39 -0.25
N ASP A 168 27.15 7.43 0.27
CA ASP A 168 27.31 8.81 -0.21
C ASP A 168 27.75 9.74 0.92
N GLU A 169 28.93 10.36 0.75
CA GLU A 169 29.68 11.10 1.77
C GLU A 169 29.20 12.56 1.94
N SER A 170 28.18 13.01 1.23
CA SER A 170 27.58 14.33 1.42
C SER A 170 26.14 14.25 1.93
N ARG A 171 25.96 13.95 3.22
CA ARG A 171 24.63 13.89 3.85
C ARG A 171 24.07 15.30 4.08
N VAL A 172 23.44 15.89 3.07
CA VAL A 172 22.56 17.05 3.29
C VAL A 172 21.41 16.61 4.19
N GLN A 173 21.24 17.26 5.34
CA GLN A 173 20.17 16.93 6.28
C GLN A 173 18.84 17.51 5.77
N LEU A 174 18.14 16.72 4.94
CA LEU A 174 16.81 17.04 4.45
C LEU A 174 15.76 16.86 5.56
N ASN A 175 14.69 17.64 5.51
CA ASN A 175 13.49 17.36 6.31
C ASN A 175 12.76 16.12 5.75
N TYR A 176 11.83 15.57 6.52
CA TYR A 176 11.12 14.34 6.18
C TYR A 176 10.44 14.40 4.80
N SER A 177 9.63 15.43 4.54
CA SER A 177 8.94 15.62 3.26
C SER A 177 9.91 15.63 2.07
N ALA A 178 11.04 16.34 2.20
CA ALA A 178 12.07 16.40 1.17
C ALA A 178 12.76 15.05 0.94
N LYS A 179 12.99 14.24 1.99
CA LYS A 179 13.52 12.87 1.84
C LYS A 179 12.56 12.00 1.02
N ILE A 180 11.26 12.09 1.30
CA ILE A 180 10.22 11.36 0.54
C ILE A 180 10.20 11.81 -0.91
N GLY A 181 10.21 13.13 -1.15
CA GLY A 181 10.25 13.69 -2.51
C GLY A 181 11.47 13.25 -3.31
N GLN A 182 12.66 13.25 -2.71
CA GLN A 182 13.87 12.77 -3.37
C GLN A 182 13.80 11.27 -3.69
N LEU A 183 13.24 10.45 -2.80
CA LEU A 183 13.06 9.03 -3.04
C LEU A 183 12.09 8.77 -4.20
N LEU A 184 10.90 9.36 -4.14
CA LEU A 184 9.87 9.20 -5.18
C LEU A 184 10.35 9.76 -6.52
N GLY A 185 11.00 10.94 -6.51
CA GLY A 185 11.53 11.58 -7.71
C GLY A 185 12.57 10.72 -8.42
N ARG A 186 13.55 10.17 -7.69
CA ARG A 186 14.56 9.27 -8.27
C ARG A 186 13.95 8.00 -8.87
N LEU A 187 13.01 7.37 -8.15
CA LEU A 187 12.35 6.15 -8.64
C LEU A 187 11.49 6.43 -9.88
N ALA A 188 10.78 7.56 -9.90
CA ALA A 188 9.98 7.97 -11.04
C ALA A 188 10.85 8.28 -12.26
N GLU A 189 11.93 9.05 -12.09
CA GLU A 189 12.87 9.36 -13.18
C GLU A 189 13.50 8.09 -13.76
N ALA A 190 13.83 7.11 -12.91
CA ALA A 190 14.46 5.87 -13.35
C ALA A 190 13.50 4.88 -14.03
N HIS A 191 12.23 4.82 -13.61
CA HIS A 191 11.36 3.68 -13.94
C HIS A 191 10.02 4.04 -14.59
N PHE A 192 9.51 5.27 -14.44
CA PHE A 192 8.30 5.67 -15.14
C PHE A 192 8.56 5.90 -16.63
N SER A 193 7.59 5.50 -17.44
CA SER A 193 7.70 5.60 -18.89
C SER A 193 6.35 5.93 -19.52
N ALA A 194 6.35 6.41 -20.77
CA ALA A 194 5.11 6.62 -21.53
C ALA A 194 4.43 5.31 -21.97
N GLY A 195 5.13 4.17 -21.90
CA GLY A 195 4.62 2.85 -22.30
C GLY A 195 3.91 2.08 -21.18
N THR A 196 3.80 2.67 -19.99
CA THR A 196 3.26 2.03 -18.78
C THR A 196 2.24 2.92 -18.09
N VAL A 197 1.35 2.29 -17.31
CA VAL A 197 0.53 3.01 -16.32
C VAL A 197 1.41 3.30 -15.09
N ASN A 198 1.74 4.56 -14.83
CA ASN A 198 2.66 4.97 -13.78
C ASN A 198 1.90 5.25 -12.48
N LEU A 199 2.12 4.40 -11.48
CA LEU A 199 1.37 4.37 -10.23
C LEU A 199 2.29 4.56 -9.03
N ILE A 200 1.75 5.17 -7.99
CA ILE A 200 2.35 5.15 -6.64
C ILE A 200 1.38 4.40 -5.71
N ALA A 201 1.90 3.45 -4.94
CA ALA A 201 1.19 2.83 -3.82
C ALA A 201 1.98 3.12 -2.55
N ALA A 202 1.43 3.96 -1.67
CA ALA A 202 2.17 4.48 -0.52
C ALA A 202 1.30 4.57 0.74
N HIS A 203 1.95 4.46 1.90
CA HIS A 203 1.30 4.69 3.19
C HIS A 203 1.95 5.92 3.84
N LEU A 204 1.31 7.08 3.67
CA LEU A 204 1.87 8.39 3.98
C LEU A 204 0.83 9.32 4.61
N PHE A 205 1.29 10.22 5.48
CA PHE A 205 0.45 11.30 5.98
C PHE A 205 0.68 12.60 5.19
N MET A 206 -0.13 12.81 4.15
CA MET A 206 -0.12 14.03 3.35
C MET A 206 -0.72 15.23 4.10
N GLN A 207 -0.09 16.39 3.97
CA GLN A 207 -0.56 17.64 4.54
C GLN A 207 -1.96 18.02 4.01
N GLY A 208 -2.80 18.56 4.89
CA GLY A 208 -4.16 19.01 4.55
C GLY A 208 -5.20 17.89 4.48
N GLY A 209 -4.83 16.64 4.80
CA GLY A 209 -5.77 15.54 4.94
C GLY A 209 -6.65 15.66 6.19
N TRP A 210 -7.92 15.30 6.05
CA TRP A 210 -8.89 15.17 7.13
C TRP A 210 -8.65 13.86 7.89
N THR A 211 -8.60 13.96 9.21
CA THR A 211 -8.29 12.85 10.10
C THR A 211 -9.51 12.44 10.93
N SER A 212 -9.44 11.27 11.56
CA SER A 212 -10.34 10.85 12.64
C SER A 212 -9.55 10.56 13.94
N ASP A 213 -10.24 10.05 14.98
CA ASP A 213 -9.58 9.77 16.27
C ASP A 213 -8.83 8.43 16.30
N SER A 214 -9.04 7.59 15.27
CA SER A 214 -8.50 6.23 15.18
C SER A 214 -7.07 6.14 14.64
N GLU A 215 -6.55 7.21 14.03
CA GLU A 215 -5.20 7.29 13.46
C GLU A 215 -4.12 7.49 14.56
N ARG A 216 -3.20 6.53 14.72
CA ARG A 216 -2.19 6.52 15.80
C ARG A 216 -1.23 7.72 15.80
N THR A 217 -0.86 8.23 14.63
CA THR A 217 0.17 9.28 14.50
C THR A 217 -0.21 10.57 15.21
N LEU A 218 -1.51 10.90 15.24
CA LEU A 218 -2.04 12.09 15.91
C LEU A 218 -2.01 11.94 17.43
N GLN A 219 -2.29 10.74 17.94
CA GLN A 219 -2.26 10.46 19.37
C GLN A 219 -0.85 10.56 19.96
N MET A 220 0.20 10.34 19.16
CA MET A 220 1.60 10.35 19.61
C MET A 220 2.36 11.66 19.32
N GLY A 221 1.73 12.65 18.69
CA GLY A 221 2.32 13.99 18.48
C GLY A 221 3.55 14.07 17.55
N ALA A 222 3.87 13.00 16.80
CA ALA A 222 5.04 12.90 15.94
C ALA A 222 4.66 12.81 14.45
N ALA A 223 3.86 13.77 13.98
CA ALA A 223 3.33 13.75 12.62
C ALA A 223 4.43 13.90 11.56
N MET A 224 4.72 12.80 10.86
CA MET A 224 5.61 12.78 9.70
C MET A 224 4.84 13.24 8.44
N LEU A 225 4.53 14.53 8.41
CA LEU A 225 3.77 15.16 7.33
C LEU A 225 4.58 15.25 6.04
N VAL A 226 3.93 14.93 4.93
CA VAL A 226 4.47 15.04 3.57
C VAL A 226 3.71 16.12 2.81
N ASP A 227 4.44 17.03 2.18
CA ASP A 227 3.87 18.03 1.30
C ASP A 227 3.40 17.34 0.00
N PRO A 228 2.12 17.47 -0.41
CA PRO A 228 1.61 16.82 -1.62
C PRO A 228 2.37 17.18 -2.91
N SER A 229 3.04 18.33 -2.96
CA SER A 229 3.83 18.78 -4.11
C SER A 229 5.04 17.89 -4.43
N VAL A 230 5.45 17.03 -3.49
CA VAL A 230 6.57 16.11 -3.71
C VAL A 230 6.22 14.92 -4.62
N LEU A 231 4.93 14.71 -4.92
CA LEU A 231 4.50 13.63 -5.81
C LEU A 231 5.02 13.91 -7.25
N PRO A 232 5.75 12.96 -7.86
CA PRO A 232 6.34 13.16 -9.19
C PRO A 232 5.27 13.44 -10.26
N PRO A 233 5.46 14.44 -11.15
CA PRO A 233 4.49 14.81 -12.18
C PRO A 233 4.15 13.70 -13.20
N ALA A 234 5.05 12.73 -13.40
CA ALA A 234 4.82 11.59 -14.29
C ALA A 234 3.88 10.52 -13.69
N THR A 235 3.46 10.68 -12.43
CA THR A 235 2.49 9.80 -11.77
C THR A 235 1.10 10.03 -12.35
N GLN A 236 0.42 8.96 -12.73
CA GLN A 236 -0.95 9.03 -13.25
C GLN A 236 -1.99 8.81 -12.14
N TYR A 237 -1.65 8.02 -11.12
CA TYR A 237 -2.46 7.86 -9.92
C TYR A 237 -1.60 7.48 -8.70
N ALA A 238 -1.81 8.18 -7.59
CA ALA A 238 -1.21 7.86 -6.29
C ALA A 238 -2.29 7.30 -5.34
N ALA A 239 -2.19 5.99 -5.08
CA ALA A 239 -2.96 5.23 -4.12
C ALA A 239 -2.34 5.38 -2.72
N LEU A 240 -3.07 6.01 -1.80
CA LEU A 240 -2.61 6.29 -0.45
C LEU A 240 -3.45 5.56 0.61
N GLY A 241 -2.80 5.01 1.63
CA GLY A 241 -3.41 4.70 2.93
C GLY A 241 -2.87 5.62 4.03
N HIS A 242 -3.34 5.40 5.27
CA HIS A 242 -3.03 6.08 6.54
C HIS A 242 -4.22 6.87 7.10
N LEU A 243 -4.99 7.54 6.24
CA LEU A 243 -6.15 8.33 6.66
C LEU A 243 -7.44 7.57 6.41
N HIS A 244 -8.27 7.45 7.43
CA HIS A 244 -9.45 6.58 7.41
C HIS A 244 -10.64 7.16 6.65
N ARG A 245 -10.64 8.48 6.43
CA ARG A 245 -11.66 9.15 5.65
C ARG A 245 -11.33 9.10 4.15
N PRO A 246 -12.23 8.57 3.30
CA PRO A 246 -12.05 8.63 1.86
C PRO A 246 -12.00 10.08 1.37
N GLN A 247 -10.91 10.46 0.70
CA GLN A 247 -10.70 11.85 0.28
C GLN A 247 -9.62 11.97 -0.80
N GLY A 248 -9.72 13.02 -1.62
CA GLY A 248 -8.60 13.45 -2.46
C GLY A 248 -7.54 14.19 -1.65
N VAL A 249 -6.32 14.30 -2.20
CA VAL A 249 -5.24 15.08 -1.56
C VAL A 249 -5.22 16.50 -2.12
N ALA A 250 -5.64 17.47 -1.33
CA ALA A 250 -5.59 18.88 -1.71
C ALA A 250 -4.14 19.33 -1.97
N GLY A 251 -3.92 20.11 -3.03
CA GLY A 251 -2.59 20.60 -3.40
C GLY A 251 -1.68 19.58 -4.09
N SER A 252 -2.15 18.35 -4.33
CA SER A 252 -1.39 17.37 -5.12
C SER A 252 -1.32 17.80 -6.60
N PRO A 253 -0.16 17.71 -7.25
CA PRO A 253 -0.01 18.03 -8.68
C PRO A 253 -0.56 16.91 -9.59
N VAL A 254 -0.93 15.76 -9.02
CA VAL A 254 -1.38 14.55 -9.73
C VAL A 254 -2.63 13.98 -9.06
N PRO A 255 -3.39 13.10 -9.72
CA PRO A 255 -4.49 12.39 -9.06
C PRO A 255 -3.98 11.57 -7.88
N ALA A 256 -4.31 11.98 -6.66
CA ALA A 256 -3.92 11.31 -5.43
C ALA A 256 -5.13 11.19 -4.49
N ARG A 257 -5.30 10.02 -3.87
CA ARG A 257 -6.49 9.71 -3.08
C ARG A 257 -6.18 8.77 -1.92
N TYR A 258 -6.81 9.02 -0.79
CA TYR A 258 -6.99 8.01 0.26
C TYR A 258 -8.26 7.23 0.01
N ALA A 259 -8.17 5.89 -0.04
CA ALA A 259 -9.36 5.05 -0.11
C ALA A 259 -10.17 5.12 1.19
N GLY A 260 -9.51 5.41 2.31
CA GLY A 260 -10.07 5.31 3.64
C GLY A 260 -10.07 3.88 4.15
N SER A 261 -10.41 3.74 5.43
CA SER A 261 -10.68 2.44 6.03
C SER A 261 -11.98 1.86 5.46
N PRO A 262 -12.12 0.52 5.35
CA PRO A 262 -13.34 -0.09 4.84
C PRO A 262 -14.48 -0.08 5.88
N LEU A 263 -14.14 0.03 7.16
CA LEU A 263 -15.08 0.08 8.29
C LEU A 263 -14.82 1.32 9.15
N ALA A 264 -15.82 1.76 9.91
CA ALA A 264 -15.63 2.84 10.88
C ALA A 264 -14.91 2.29 12.12
N TYR A 265 -13.72 2.79 12.43
CA TYR A 265 -12.87 2.33 13.54
C TYR A 265 -12.82 3.29 14.73
N SER A 266 -13.56 4.38 14.64
CA SER A 266 -13.91 5.34 15.67
C SER A 266 -15.33 5.87 15.42
N PHE A 267 -16.01 6.34 16.46
CA PHE A 267 -17.30 7.03 16.33
C PHE A 267 -17.20 8.34 15.52
N SER A 268 -16.05 8.99 15.47
CA SER A 268 -15.82 10.15 14.60
C SER A 268 -15.84 9.83 13.11
N GLU A 269 -15.94 8.54 12.75
CA GLU A 269 -16.08 8.08 11.37
C GLU A 269 -17.52 7.77 10.96
N ALA A 270 -18.50 8.01 11.84
CA ALA A 270 -19.90 7.66 11.61
C ALA A 270 -20.58 8.46 10.49
N ASP A 271 -20.12 9.69 10.26
CA ASP A 271 -20.81 10.67 9.41
C ASP A 271 -20.33 10.69 7.95
N TYR A 272 -19.58 9.67 7.51
CA TYR A 272 -19.17 9.57 6.12
C TYR A 272 -19.15 8.13 5.60
N ALA A 273 -19.47 8.00 4.31
CA ALA A 273 -19.46 6.70 3.64
C ALA A 273 -18.04 6.14 3.55
N LYS A 274 -17.94 4.81 3.68
CA LYS A 274 -16.72 4.04 3.42
C LYS A 274 -16.59 3.74 1.93
N SER A 275 -15.36 3.52 1.47
CA SER A 275 -15.14 3.30 0.04
C SER A 275 -13.95 2.42 -0.27
N VAL A 276 -14.00 1.82 -1.45
CA VAL A 276 -12.84 1.42 -2.23
C VAL A 276 -12.84 2.21 -3.53
N CYS A 277 -11.68 2.40 -4.15
CA CYS A 277 -11.54 3.22 -5.35
C CYS A 277 -11.30 2.34 -6.57
N LEU A 278 -12.27 2.29 -7.50
CA LEU A 278 -12.03 1.76 -8.84
C LEU A 278 -11.42 2.87 -9.72
N VAL A 279 -10.31 2.56 -10.36
CA VAL A 279 -9.48 3.47 -11.19
C VAL A 279 -9.32 2.89 -12.58
#